data_AF-A0A164GCH2-F1
#
_entry.id   AF-A0A164GCH2-F1
#
_cell.length_a   1.000
_cell.length_b   1.000
_cell.length_c   1.000
_cell.angle_alpha   90.00
_cell.angle_beta   90.00
_cell.angle_gamma   90.00
#
_symmetry.space_group_name_H-M   'P 1'
#
loop_
_entity.id
_entity.type
_entity.pdbx_description
1 polymer ?
#
loop_
_entity_poly.entity_id
_entity_poly.type
_entity_poly.pdbx_seq_one_letter_code
_entity_poly.pdbx_strand_id
1 'polypeptide(L)'
;MKLLLSCWILATVVHFSYGAAVEPKAGGKKMVCYYGSWAVYRPGNGKFDVEHIDPFLCTHIIYGFTGLGTDNTMIPLDPWNDLYDNWGKGAFLRFTGLKRQNPNLKALIAIGLVI
;
A
#
# COMPACT_ATOMS: atom_id res chain seq x y z
N MET A 1 3.52 -64.93 -29.77
CA MET A 1 4.21 -63.92 -28.95
C MET A 1 3.80 -62.55 -29.51
N LYS A 2 2.64 -61.92 -29.25
CA LYS A 2 1.88 -61.64 -28.02
C LYS A 2 2.77 -61.16 -26.87
N LEU A 3 2.43 -59.97 -26.37
CA LEU A 3 3.09 -59.12 -25.36
C LEU A 3 4.39 -58.48 -25.89
N LEU A 4 4.51 -57.15 -26.06
CA LEU A 4 4.22 -56.10 -25.09
C LEU A 4 3.78 -54.82 -25.83
N LEU A 5 2.49 -54.73 -26.13
CA LEU A 5 1.79 -53.49 -26.50
C LEU A 5 0.94 -53.08 -25.29
N SER A 6 1.56 -52.70 -24.18
CA SER A 6 0.85 -52.26 -22.97
C SER A 6 1.76 -51.41 -22.07
N CYS A 7 1.94 -50.15 -22.44
CA CYS A 7 2.21 -49.08 -21.47
C CYS A 7 1.92 -47.71 -22.10
N TRP A 8 0.84 -47.64 -22.88
CA TRP A 8 0.02 -46.43 -22.82
C TRP A 8 -0.67 -46.48 -21.47
N ILE A 9 -0.78 -45.33 -20.80
CA ILE A 9 -1.45 -45.16 -19.50
C ILE A 9 -0.55 -45.53 -18.32
N LEU A 10 0.31 -44.61 -17.88
CA LEU A 10 0.41 -44.22 -16.46
C LEU A 10 1.42 -43.07 -16.31
N ALA A 11 0.86 -41.91 -15.98
CA ALA A 11 1.54 -40.73 -15.44
C ALA A 11 2.49 -40.01 -16.41
N THR A 12 1.99 -39.48 -17.52
CA THR A 12 1.67 -38.04 -17.61
C THR A 12 2.62 -37.19 -16.76
N VAL A 13 3.69 -36.73 -17.40
CA VAL A 13 4.04 -35.30 -17.43
C VAL A 13 3.73 -34.61 -16.09
N VAL A 14 4.61 -34.74 -15.12
CA VAL A 14 4.67 -33.75 -14.03
C VAL A 14 5.13 -32.45 -14.70
N HIS A 15 4.17 -31.75 -15.30
CA HIS A 15 4.24 -30.32 -15.51
C HIS A 15 4.41 -29.75 -14.11
N PHE A 16 5.67 -29.48 -13.77
CA PHE A 16 5.95 -28.50 -12.74
C PHE A 16 5.36 -27.20 -13.27
N SER A 17 4.10 -26.96 -12.90
CA SER A 17 3.43 -25.70 -13.09
C SER A 17 4.23 -24.70 -12.26
N TYR A 18 5.31 -24.16 -12.84
CA TYR A 18 5.74 -22.82 -12.51
C TYR A 18 4.48 -21.98 -12.67
N GLY A 19 3.86 -21.64 -11.54
CA GLY A 19 2.78 -20.66 -11.53
C GLY A 19 3.32 -19.49 -12.33
N ALA A 20 2.66 -19.22 -13.47
CA ALA A 20 3.02 -18.07 -14.28
C ALA A 20 3.11 -16.90 -13.32
N ALA A 21 4.31 -16.30 -13.23
CA ALA A 21 4.43 -14.98 -12.64
C ALA A 21 3.43 -14.14 -13.44
N VAL A 22 2.34 -13.75 -12.79
CA VAL A 22 1.40 -12.81 -13.38
C VAL A 22 2.21 -11.53 -13.53
N GLU A 23 2.70 -11.26 -14.73
CA GLU A 23 3.21 -9.94 -15.06
C GLU A 23 2.11 -8.95 -14.67
N PRO A 24 2.41 -7.92 -13.86
CA PRO A 24 1.41 -6.92 -13.54
C PRO A 24 1.05 -6.25 -14.86
N LYS A 25 -0.15 -6.58 -15.35
CA LYS A 25 -0.73 -6.03 -16.58
C LYS A 25 -0.42 -4.55 -16.67
N ALA A 26 0.42 -4.16 -17.62
CA ALA A 26 0.67 -2.78 -17.95
C ALA A 26 -0.69 -2.13 -18.29
N GLY A 27 -1.14 -1.17 -17.47
CA GLY A 27 -2.30 -0.32 -17.78
C GLY A 27 -3.61 -0.57 -17.04
N GLY A 28 -3.61 -1.09 -15.80
CA GLY A 28 -4.80 -0.96 -14.93
C GLY A 28 -5.05 0.51 -14.53
N LYS A 29 -6.31 0.97 -14.58
CA LYS A 29 -6.72 2.32 -14.10
C LYS A 29 -6.22 2.52 -12.67
N LYS A 30 -5.71 3.72 -12.37
CA LYS A 30 -5.23 4.06 -11.03
C LYS A 30 -6.31 4.84 -10.28
N MET A 31 -6.57 4.43 -9.04
CA MET A 31 -7.34 5.22 -8.08
C MET A 31 -6.36 5.76 -7.06
N VAL A 32 -6.17 7.08 -7.06
CA VAL A 32 -5.19 7.79 -6.24
C VAL A 32 -5.96 8.59 -5.20
N CYS A 33 -5.80 8.21 -3.93
CA CYS A 33 -6.55 8.77 -2.83
C CYS A 33 -5.65 9.62 -1.94
N TYR A 34 -6.01 10.89 -1.78
CA TYR A 34 -5.35 11.77 -0.82
C TYR A 34 -5.96 11.59 0.58
N TYR A 35 -5.10 11.43 1.58
CA TYR A 35 -5.46 11.45 2.98
C TYR A 35 -4.93 12.74 3.60
N GLY A 36 -5.83 13.61 4.07
CA GLY A 36 -5.45 14.80 4.82
C GLY A 36 -5.20 14.44 6.28
N SER A 37 -3.95 14.43 6.72
CA SER A 37 -3.52 13.98 8.05
C SER A 37 -4.19 14.74 9.20
N TRP A 38 -4.52 16.01 8.98
CA TRP A 38 -5.24 16.87 9.94
C TRP A 38 -6.67 16.40 10.24
N ALA A 39 -7.24 15.50 9.43
CA ALA A 39 -8.58 14.95 9.67
C ALA A 39 -8.68 14.16 10.99
N VAL A 40 -7.54 13.74 11.57
CA VAL A 40 -7.46 13.12 12.90
C VAL A 40 -7.98 14.03 14.03
N TYR A 41 -7.97 15.35 13.80
CA TYR A 41 -8.38 16.37 14.77
C TYR A 41 -9.83 16.84 14.60
N ARG A 42 -10.55 16.38 13.57
CA ARG A 42 -11.96 16.72 13.41
C ARG A 42 -12.78 16.14 14.57
N PRO A 43 -13.78 16.86 15.09
CA PRO A 43 -14.62 16.38 16.18
C PRO A 43 -15.68 15.37 15.70
N GLY A 44 -16.12 14.51 16.62
CA GLY A 44 -17.24 13.59 16.42
C GLY A 44 -17.06 12.69 15.18
N ASN A 45 -18.14 12.52 14.42
CA ASN A 45 -18.18 11.65 13.24
C ASN A 45 -17.32 12.16 12.06
N GLY A 46 -16.80 13.39 12.15
CA GLY A 46 -15.87 13.92 11.15
C GLY A 46 -14.44 13.43 11.33
N LYS A 47 -14.11 12.83 12.49
CA LYS A 47 -12.78 12.31 12.78
C LYS A 47 -12.41 11.20 11.82
N PHE A 48 -11.23 11.31 11.21
CA PHE A 48 -10.73 10.30 10.29
C PHE A 48 -9.23 10.13 10.51
N ASP A 49 -8.86 9.02 11.17
CA ASP A 49 -7.48 8.57 11.40
C ASP A 49 -7.05 7.58 10.30
N VAL A 50 -5.76 7.21 10.27
CA VAL A 50 -5.18 6.28 9.31
C VAL A 50 -5.93 4.95 9.25
N GLU A 51 -6.38 4.43 10.39
CA GLU A 51 -7.09 3.14 10.50
C GLU A 51 -8.46 3.16 9.83
N HIS A 52 -9.00 4.32 9.49
CA HIS A 52 -10.27 4.44 8.77
C HIS A 52 -10.09 4.32 7.26
N ILE A 53 -8.85 4.30 6.75
CA ILE A 53 -8.57 4.10 5.32
C ILE A 53 -8.75 2.63 4.99
N ASP A 54 -9.70 2.33 4.11
CA ASP A 54 -9.78 1.00 3.48
C ASP A 54 -8.71 0.88 2.38
N PRO A 55 -7.70 0.02 2.56
CA PRO A 55 -6.58 -0.08 1.64
C PRO A 55 -6.92 -0.79 0.31
N PHE A 56 -8.12 -1.35 0.15
CA PHE A 56 -8.54 -2.05 -1.06
C PHE A 56 -9.33 -1.17 -2.04
N LEU A 57 -9.81 -0.01 -1.59
CA LEU A 57 -10.52 0.93 -2.47
C LEU A 57 -9.55 1.61 -3.45
N CYS A 58 -8.35 1.96 -2.99
CA CYS A 58 -7.38 2.75 -3.74
C CYS A 58 -6.22 1.88 -4.25
N THR A 59 -5.61 2.26 -5.37
CA THR A 59 -4.35 1.64 -5.81
C THR A 59 -3.13 2.40 -5.30
N HIS A 60 -3.29 3.71 -5.09
CA HIS A 60 -2.29 4.59 -4.50
C HIS A 60 -2.95 5.41 -3.40
N ILE A 61 -2.29 5.52 -2.25
CA ILE A 61 -2.66 6.44 -1.17
C ILE A 61 -1.53 7.45 -0.99
N ILE A 62 -1.91 8.71 -0.79
CA ILE A 62 -0.99 9.83 -0.62
C ILE A 62 -1.25 10.46 0.75
N TYR A 63 -0.23 10.44 1.62
CA TYR A 63 -0.25 11.16 2.89
C TYR A 63 -0.04 12.65 2.61
N GLY A 64 -1.06 13.45 2.89
CA GLY A 64 -1.02 14.91 2.82
C GLY A 64 -0.94 15.48 4.23
N PHE A 65 0.11 16.23 4.62
CA PHE A 65 1.30 16.60 3.84
C PHE A 65 2.54 16.60 4.73
N THR A 66 3.70 16.63 4.08
CA THR A 66 4.98 16.97 4.68
C THR A 66 5.47 18.32 4.12
N GLY A 67 6.35 18.99 4.83
CA GLY A 67 6.92 20.28 4.48
C GLY A 67 8.30 20.17 3.85
N LEU A 68 8.80 21.31 3.38
CA LEU A 68 10.19 21.50 2.98
C LEU A 68 10.82 22.54 3.89
N GLY A 69 11.91 22.18 4.56
CA GLY A 69 12.72 23.08 5.37
C GLY A 69 13.46 24.10 4.52
N THR A 70 14.00 25.14 5.17
CA THR A 70 14.81 26.17 4.52
C THR A 70 16.12 25.65 3.93
N ASP A 71 16.55 24.47 4.37
CA ASP A 71 17.71 23.73 3.90
C ASP A 71 17.36 22.69 2.82
N ASN A 72 16.15 22.77 2.26
CA ASN A 72 15.62 21.87 1.25
C ASN A 72 15.45 20.41 1.74
N THR A 73 15.43 20.19 3.06
CA THR A 73 15.14 18.87 3.63
C THR A 73 13.64 18.68 3.84
N MET A 74 13.16 17.43 3.79
CA MET A 74 11.77 17.11 4.10
C MET A 74 11.57 17.21 5.62
N ILE A 75 10.52 17.91 6.05
CA ILE A 75 10.19 18.09 7.47
C ILE A 75 8.75 17.68 7.77
N PRO A 76 8.45 16.96 8.88
CA PRO A 76 7.07 16.73 9.29
C PRO A 76 6.36 18.05 9.58
N LEU A 77 5.09 18.18 9.20
CA LEU A 77 4.27 19.36 9.52
C LEU A 77 3.57 19.21 10.87
N ASP A 78 3.33 17.98 11.32
CA ASP A 78 2.81 17.68 12.65
C ASP A 78 3.62 16.55 13.28
N PRO A 79 4.79 16.85 13.90
CA PRO A 79 5.66 15.82 14.48
C PRO A 79 4.96 14.90 15.50
N TRP A 80 3.98 15.43 16.24
CA TRP A 80 3.23 14.67 17.23
C TRP A 80 2.34 13.59 16.60
N ASN A 81 1.67 13.91 15.50
CA ASN A 81 0.88 12.92 14.78
C ASN A 81 1.72 12.05 13.85
N ASP A 82 2.68 12.65 13.15
CA ASP A 82 3.42 12.06 12.04
C ASP A 82 4.49 11.06 12.51
N LEU A 83 5.26 11.40 13.56
CA LEU A 83 6.43 10.64 14.04
C LEU A 83 6.13 9.86 15.32
N TYR A 84 7.00 8.91 15.67
CA TYR A 84 6.99 8.23 16.98
C TYR A 84 7.86 8.90 18.02
N ASP A 85 8.69 9.86 17.60
CA ASP A 85 9.55 10.61 18.50
C ASP A 85 8.69 11.31 19.56
N ASN A 86 9.18 11.35 20.80
CA ASN A 86 8.50 12.00 21.91
C ASN A 86 7.06 11.50 22.15
N TRP A 87 6.84 10.17 22.12
CA TRP A 87 5.51 9.53 22.31
C TRP A 87 4.47 9.90 21.24
N GLY A 88 4.93 10.35 20.07
CA GLY A 88 4.06 10.65 18.94
C GLY A 88 3.31 9.42 18.41
N LYS A 89 2.29 9.67 17.60
CA LYS A 89 1.36 8.65 17.09
C LYS A 89 1.90 7.85 15.90
N GLY A 90 2.99 8.28 15.29
CA GLY A 90 3.67 7.57 14.20
C GLY A 90 2.80 7.33 12.97
N ALA A 91 1.96 8.29 12.59
CA ALA A 91 1.02 8.17 11.47
C ALA A 91 1.72 7.82 10.15
N PHE A 92 2.96 8.26 9.91
CA PHE A 92 3.70 7.84 8.71
C PHE A 92 3.91 6.32 8.64
N LEU A 93 4.28 5.70 9.76
CA LEU A 93 4.49 4.25 9.79
C LEU A 93 3.15 3.52 9.72
N ARG A 94 2.13 4.00 10.42
CA ARG A 94 0.78 3.41 10.36
C ARG A 94 0.24 3.46 8.93
N PHE A 95 0.39 4.59 8.25
CA PHE A 95 -0.09 4.81 6.89
C PHE A 95 0.63 3.92 5.88
N THR A 96 1.97 3.87 5.92
CA THR A 96 2.73 2.94 5.07
C THR A 96 2.49 1.47 5.45
N GLY A 97 2.12 1.21 6.70
CA GLY A 97 1.73 -0.08 7.25
C GLY A 97 0.44 -0.65 6.66
N LEU A 98 -0.43 0.17 6.05
CA LEU A 98 -1.61 -0.30 5.32
C LEU A 98 -1.26 -1.29 4.19
N LYS A 99 -0.03 -1.24 3.67
CA LYS A 99 0.51 -2.21 2.71
C LYS A 99 0.59 -3.65 3.26
N ARG A 100 0.57 -3.84 4.59
CA ARG A 100 0.49 -5.17 5.21
C ARG A 100 -0.88 -5.80 4.99
N GLN A 101 -1.93 -4.98 4.87
CA GLN A 101 -3.29 -5.45 4.56
C GLN A 101 -3.47 -5.64 3.05
N ASN A 102 -2.98 -4.69 2.23
CA ASN A 102 -2.97 -4.80 0.77
C ASN A 102 -1.54 -4.64 0.21
N PRO A 103 -0.82 -5.74 -0.08
CA PRO A 103 0.55 -5.69 -0.62
C PRO A 103 0.69 -5.00 -1.99
N ASN A 104 -0.42 -4.87 -2.74
CA ASN A 104 -0.42 -4.19 -4.04
C ASN A 104 -0.54 -2.67 -3.91
N LEU A 105 -0.92 -2.16 -2.74
CA LEU A 105 -1.11 -0.74 -2.47
C LEU A 105 0.22 0.01 -2.54
N LYS A 106 0.21 1.19 -3.15
CA LYS A 106 1.34 2.11 -3.15
C LYS A 106 1.07 3.25 -2.18
N ALA A 107 1.95 3.41 -1.19
CA ALA A 107 1.89 4.52 -0.25
C ALA A 107 2.94 5.56 -0.62
N LEU A 108 2.49 6.80 -0.77
CA LEU A 108 3.28 7.97 -1.15
C LEU A 108 3.07 9.07 -0.11
N ILE A 109 3.98 10.05 -0.10
CA ILE A 109 3.86 11.26 0.70
C ILE A 109 3.88 12.47 -0.23
N ALA A 110 3.02 13.45 0.03
CA ALA A 110 3.01 14.69 -0.72
C ALA A 110 3.74 15.79 0.05
N ILE A 111 4.68 16.47 -0.62
CA ILE A 111 5.36 17.66 -0.11
C ILE A 111 4.56 18.88 -0.58
N GLY A 112 4.18 19.77 0.34
CA GLY A 112 3.44 20.97 0.02
C GLY A 112 2.62 21.48 1.20
N LEU A 113 1.68 22.37 0.92
CA LEU A 113 0.78 22.95 1.91
C LEU A 113 -0.65 22.90 1.39
N VAL A 114 -1.63 22.70 2.28
CA VAL A 114 -3.03 23.06 2.03
C VAL A 114 -3.27 24.37 2.76
N ILE A 115 -3.49 25.43 1.99
CA ILE A 115 -4.01 26.73 2.45
C ILE A 115 -5.46 26.58 2.89
#